data_AF-A0A5N9AYP6-F1
#
_entry.id   AF-A0A5N9AYP6-F1
#
_cell.length_a   1.000
_cell.length_b   1.000
_cell.length_c   1.000
_cell.angle_alpha   90.00
_cell.angle_beta   90.00
_cell.angle_gamma   90.00
#
_symmetry.space_group_name_H-M   'P 1'
#
loop_
_entity.id
_entity.type
_entity.pdbx_description
1 polymer ?
#
loop_
_entity_poly.entity_id
_entity_poly.type
_entity_poly.pdbx_seq_one_letter_code
_entity_poly.pdbx_strand_id
1 'polypeptide(L)'
;MFKLIRFINVIKTARNSFRYLFNKEIPTRYKLIPMAGVIYFIMPLDLLPEIRIFGIGLIDDLFIIYIAFYWFERLSKKYLDSKEYIETDYEVRDKKGEDE
;
A
#
# COMPACT_ATOMS: atom_id res chain seq x y z
N MET A 1 -26.22 0.08 -9.89
CA MET A 1 -25.65 -0.61 -8.71
C MET A 1 -24.11 -0.69 -8.66
N PHE A 2 -23.35 -0.39 -9.73
CA PHE A 2 -21.89 -0.64 -9.79
C PHE A 2 -20.93 0.43 -9.20
N LYS A 3 -21.43 1.61 -8.79
CA LYS A 3 -20.53 2.70 -8.33
C LYS A 3 -20.29 2.73 -6.82
N LEU A 4 -21.28 2.40 -5.99
CA LEU A 4 -21.22 2.59 -4.54
C LEU A 4 -20.22 1.65 -3.83
N ILE A 5 -20.08 0.41 -4.31
CA ILE A 5 -19.13 -0.58 -3.76
C ILE A 5 -17.68 -0.11 -3.93
N ARG A 6 -17.36 0.61 -5.02
CA ARG A 6 -15.99 1.12 -5.26
C ARG A 6 -15.61 2.21 -4.26
N PHE A 7 -16.55 3.10 -3.90
CA PHE A 7 -16.27 4.17 -2.94
C PHE A 7 -15.91 3.67 -1.55
N ILE A 8 -16.58 2.61 -1.08
CA ILE A 8 -16.25 1.96 0.21
C ILE A 8 -14.82 1.44 0.21
N ASN A 9 -14.36 0.88 -0.91
CA ASN A 9 -12.99 0.39 -1.05
C ASN A 9 -11.96 1.52 -1.02
N VAL A 10 -12.25 2.68 -1.62
CA VAL A 10 -11.35 3.85 -1.58
C VAL A 10 -11.11 4.32 -0.15
N ILE A 11 -12.19 4.48 0.63
CA ILE A 11 -12.10 4.90 2.03
C ILE A 11 -11.31 3.88 2.86
N LYS A 12 -11.56 2.58 2.63
CA LYS A 12 -10.85 1.50 3.31
C LYS A 12 -9.35 1.50 3.00
N THR A 13 -8.99 1.61 1.72
CA THR A 13 -7.59 1.69 1.27
C THR A 13 -6.89 2.91 1.85
N ALA A 14 -7.55 4.08 1.88
CA ALA A 14 -7.00 5.27 2.51
C ALA A 14 -6.72 5.04 4.01
N ARG A 15 -7.70 4.52 4.75
CA ARG A 15 -7.55 4.22 6.19
C ARG A 15 -6.43 3.20 6.47
N ASN A 16 -6.38 2.13 5.69
CA ASN A 16 -5.35 1.10 5.84
C ASN A 16 -3.96 1.63 5.51
N SER A 17 -3.84 2.40 4.43
CA SER A 17 -2.59 3.05 4.03
C SER A 17 -2.10 4.00 5.13
N PHE A 18 -2.98 4.80 5.73
CA PHE A 18 -2.63 5.64 6.87
C PHE A 18 -2.05 4.82 8.02
N ARG A 19 -2.69 3.69 8.38
CA ARG A 19 -2.18 2.79 9.41
C ARG A 19 -0.80 2.22 9.07
N TYR A 20 -0.58 1.81 7.81
CA TYR A 20 0.73 1.27 7.38
C TYR A 20 1.82 2.32 7.29
N LEU A 21 1.48 3.58 6.96
CA LEU A 21 2.44 4.68 6.90
C LEU A 21 3.13 4.90 8.25
N PHE A 22 2.34 4.83 9.33
CA PHE A 22 2.83 4.96 10.71
C PHE A 22 3.35 3.65 11.32
N ASN A 23 3.19 2.50 10.65
CA ASN A 23 3.74 1.25 11.13
C ASN A 23 5.28 1.24 10.96
N LYS A 24 6.02 0.96 12.04
CA LYS A 24 7.49 0.89 12.05
C LYS A 24 8.03 -0.37 11.37
N GLU A 25 7.23 -1.43 11.26
CA GLU A 25 7.63 -2.69 10.63
C GLU A 25 7.74 -2.58 9.11
N ILE A 26 7.01 -1.63 8.52
CA ILE A 26 6.98 -1.42 7.08
C ILE A 26 8.28 -0.74 6.61
N PRO A 27 8.99 -1.32 5.62
CA PRO A 27 10.20 -0.73 5.06
C PRO A 27 9.98 0.69 4.57
N THR A 28 10.92 1.59 4.88
CA THR A 28 10.89 3.00 4.43
C THR A 28 10.82 3.11 2.91
N ARG A 29 11.44 2.18 2.17
CA ARG A 29 11.35 2.09 0.70
C ARG A 29 9.92 2.02 0.16
N TYR A 30 8.98 1.38 0.88
CA TYR A 30 7.59 1.32 0.43
C TYR A 30 6.86 2.62 0.72
N LYS A 31 7.22 3.32 1.79
CA LYS A 31 6.65 4.63 2.15
C LYS A 31 7.05 5.73 1.15
N LEU A 32 8.11 5.52 0.38
CA LEU A 32 8.49 6.43 -0.72
C LEU A 32 7.44 6.47 -1.84
N ILE A 33 6.67 5.40 -2.05
CA ILE A 33 5.64 5.34 -3.11
C ILE A 33 4.52 6.36 -2.85
N PRO A 34 3.80 6.34 -1.70
CA PRO A 34 2.78 7.34 -1.42
C PRO A 34 3.40 8.73 -1.25
N MET A 35 4.64 8.83 -0.74
CA MET A 35 5.35 10.11 -0.65
C MET A 35 5.58 10.73 -2.04
N ALA A 36 6.02 9.93 -3.02
CA ALA A 36 6.21 10.38 -4.40
C ALA A 36 4.88 10.79 -5.05
N GLY A 37 3.79 10.07 -4.79
CA GLY A 37 2.45 10.47 -5.26
C GLY A 37 1.98 11.81 -4.68
N VAL A 38 2.26 12.05 -3.39
CA VAL A 38 1.96 13.35 -2.73
C VAL A 38 2.87 14.45 -3.24
N ILE A 39 4.17 14.18 -3.44
CA ILE A 39 5.12 15.13 -4.01
C ILE A 39 4.72 15.49 -5.43
N TYR A 40 4.29 14.52 -6.25
CA TYR A 40 3.76 14.76 -7.59
C TYR A 40 2.53 15.68 -7.56
N PHE A 41 1.61 15.45 -6.61
CA PHE A 41 0.42 16.30 -6.45
C PHE A 41 0.74 17.74 -6.00
N ILE A 42 1.73 17.90 -5.11
CA ILE A 42 2.10 19.21 -4.54
C ILE A 42 3.09 19.96 -5.43
N MET A 43 3.97 19.26 -6.15
CA MET A 43 4.94 19.91 -7.03
C MET A 43 4.23 20.48 -8.24
N PRO A 44 4.32 21.80 -8.46
CA PRO A 44 3.81 22.44 -9.67
C PRO A 44 4.75 22.24 -10.88
N LEU A 45 5.56 21.17 -10.91
CA LEU A 45 6.65 20.94 -11.86
C LEU A 45 6.21 20.40 -13.23
N ASP A 46 5.23 21.04 -13.87
CA ASP A 46 5.10 21.01 -15.33
C ASP A 46 4.50 19.69 -15.91
N LEU A 47 3.79 19.64 -17.05
CA LEU A 47 4.19 20.14 -18.38
C LEU A 47 3.02 20.53 -19.32
N LEU A 48 1.74 20.47 -18.89
CA LEU A 48 0.61 20.76 -19.80
C LEU A 48 -0.40 21.75 -19.17
N PRO A 49 -0.10 23.06 -19.22
CA PRO A 49 -1.04 24.12 -18.85
C PRO A 49 -2.36 24.01 -19.62
N GLU A 50 -2.31 23.49 -20.84
CA GLU A 50 -3.43 23.42 -21.79
C GLU A 50 -4.56 22.48 -21.34
N ILE A 51 -4.25 21.37 -20.65
CA ILE A 51 -5.25 20.38 -20.19
C ILE A 51 -5.93 20.82 -18.89
N ARG A 52 -5.25 21.65 -18.08
CA ARG A 52 -5.76 22.10 -16.77
C ARG A 52 -6.98 23.03 -16.90
N ILE A 53 -7.12 23.72 -18.03
CA ILE A 53 -8.21 24.68 -18.31
C ILE A 53 -9.60 24.01 -18.26
N PHE A 54 -9.70 22.70 -18.52
CA PHE A 54 -10.97 21.97 -18.53
C PHE A 54 -11.31 21.24 -17.22
N GLY A 55 -10.52 21.38 -16.16
CA GLY A 55 -10.74 20.70 -14.88
C GLY A 55 -10.46 19.18 -14.89
N ILE A 56 -10.06 18.62 -16.04
CA ILE A 56 -9.76 17.19 -16.22
C ILE A 56 -8.42 16.81 -15.55
N GLY A 57 -7.45 17.74 -15.52
CA GLY A 57 -6.14 17.49 -14.90
C GLY A 57 -6.22 17.12 -13.41
N LEU A 58 -7.19 17.66 -12.67
CA LEU A 58 -7.34 17.37 -11.22
C LEU A 58 -7.80 15.94 -10.95
N ILE A 59 -8.57 15.35 -11.86
CA ILE A 59 -9.07 13.98 -11.72
C ILE A 59 -7.91 12.99 -11.92
N ASP A 60 -7.01 13.28 -12.86
CA ASP A 60 -5.83 12.44 -13.13
C ASP A 60 -4.85 12.47 -11.95
N ASP A 61 -4.60 13.65 -11.36
CA ASP A 61 -3.72 13.79 -10.20
C ASP A 61 -4.26 13.03 -8.97
N LEU A 62 -5.57 13.08 -8.73
CA LEU A 62 -6.22 12.29 -7.68
C LEU A 62 -6.16 10.78 -7.96
N PHE A 63 -6.20 10.39 -9.24
CA PHE A 63 -6.10 8.99 -9.64
C PHE A 63 -4.69 8.43 -9.39
N ILE A 64 -3.64 9.22 -9.68
CA ILE A 64 -2.25 8.88 -9.38
C ILE A 64 -2.03 8.70 -7.88
N ILE A 65 -2.54 9.63 -7.06
CA ILE A 65 -2.49 9.48 -5.60
C ILE A 65 -3.20 8.20 -5.16
N TYR A 66 -4.40 7.95 -5.68
CA TYR A 66 -5.15 6.74 -5.33
C TYR A 66 -4.37 5.45 -5.68
N ILE A 67 -3.77 5.39 -6.87
CA ILE A 67 -2.96 4.24 -7.29
C ILE A 67 -1.74 4.06 -6.39
N ALA A 68 -1.04 5.15 -6.06
CA ALA A 68 0.14 5.10 -5.20
C ALA A 68 -0.20 4.53 -3.81
N PHE A 69 -1.31 4.99 -3.21
CA PHE A 69 -1.79 4.49 -1.93
C PHE A 69 -2.30 3.05 -2.02
N TYR A 70 -2.99 2.69 -3.09
CA TYR A 70 -3.47 1.32 -3.33
C TYR A 70 -2.31 0.32 -3.47
N TRP A 71 -1.27 0.67 -4.23
CA TRP A 71 -0.07 -0.16 -4.35
C TRP A 71 0.69 -0.26 -3.03
N PHE A 72 0.82 0.86 -2.31
CA PHE A 72 1.44 0.88 -0.99
C PHE A 72 0.73 -0.04 0.02
N GLU A 73 -0.61 0.02 0.09
CA GLU A 73 -1.41 -0.86 0.94
C GLU A 73 -1.11 -2.33 0.63
N ARG A 74 -1.13 -2.70 -0.65
CA ARG A 74 -0.97 -4.08 -1.10
C ARG A 74 0.44 -4.62 -0.86
N LEU A 75 1.47 -3.80 -1.08
CA LEU A 75 2.86 -4.14 -0.77
C LEU A 75 3.08 -4.27 0.73
N SER A 76 2.54 -3.35 1.52
CA SER A 76 2.64 -3.37 2.99
C SER A 76 1.97 -4.60 3.56
N LYS A 77 0.77 -4.94 3.08
CA LYS A 77 0.06 -6.15 3.47
C LYS A 77 0.87 -7.40 3.12
N LYS A 78 1.32 -7.54 1.87
CA LYS A 78 2.13 -8.70 1.43
C LYS A 78 3.40 -8.87 2.26
N TYR A 79 4.03 -7.76 2.64
CA TYR A 79 5.24 -7.78 3.45
C TYR A 79 4.96 -8.24 4.89
N LEU A 80 3.88 -7.76 5.52
CA LEU A 80 3.48 -8.21 6.84
C LEU A 80 3.05 -9.68 6.85
N ASP A 81 2.23 -10.08 5.87
CA ASP A 81 1.79 -11.48 5.70
C ASP A 81 3.02 -12.41 5.52
N SER A 82 4.05 -11.98 4.78
CA SER A 82 5.30 -12.76 4.63
C SER A 82 6.18 -12.82 5.88
N LYS A 83 6.01 -11.88 6.83
CA LYS A 83 6.74 -11.92 8.11
C LYS A 83 6.08 -12.84 9.14
N GLU A 84 4.76 -12.99 9.05
CA GLU A 84 3.98 -13.84 9.96
C GLU A 84 4.20 -15.33 9.66
N TYR A 85 4.49 -15.69 8.41
CA TYR A 85 4.91 -17.04 8.01
C TYR A 85 6.42 -17.15 7.88
N ILE A 86 7.11 -17.46 8.98
CA ILE A 86 8.44 -18.07 8.90
C ILE A 86 8.20 -19.58 8.85
N GLU A 87 8.29 -20.17 7.67
CA GLU A 87 8.36 -21.62 7.52
C GLU A 87 9.73 -22.06 8.06
N THR A 88 9.74 -22.53 9.30
CA THR A 88 10.92 -23.12 9.92
C THR A 88 10.85 -24.62 9.70
N ASP A 89 11.81 -25.17 8.94
CA ASP A 89 12.12 -26.60 8.98
C ASP A 89 12.69 -26.93 10.36
N TYR A 90 11.82 -27.22 11.33
CA TYR A 90 12.22 -27.99 12.49
C TYR A 90 11.79 -29.45 12.25
N GLU A 91 12.77 -30.34 12.14
CA GLU A 91 12.50 -31.76 12.34
C GLU A 91 12.02 -31.95 13.78
N VAL A 92 10.76 -32.34 13.95
CA VAL A 92 10.28 -32.87 15.22
C VAL A 92 11.06 -34.16 15.44
N ARG A 93 12.14 -34.09 16.21
CA ARG A 93 12.78 -35.29 16.75
C ARG A 93 11.78 -35.93 17.70
N ASP A 94 10.99 -36.86 17.18
CA ASP A 94 10.28 -37.82 17.99
C ASP A 94 11.32 -38.47 18.91
N LYS A 95 11.25 -38.15 20.21
CA LYS A 95 11.99 -38.87 21.24
C LYS A 95 11.44 -40.30 21.25
N LYS A 96 12.04 -41.15 20.42
CA LYS A 96 11.90 -42.60 20.53
C LYS A 96 12.66 -43.05 21.79
N GLY A 97 11.92 -43.53 22.77
CA GLY A 97 12.37 -44.48 23.79
C GLY A 97 13.23 -43.89 24.91
N GLU A 98 12.63 -43.70 26.07
CA GLU A 98 13.28 -43.81 27.38
C GLU A 98 12.14 -43.94 28.39
N ASP A 99 11.60 -45.16 28.48
CA ASP A 99 10.84 -45.72 29.60
C ASP A 99 10.83 -47.24 29.34
N GLU A 100 12.02 -47.86 29.45
CA GLU A 100 12.18 -49.30 29.74
C GLU A 100 12.11 -49.51 31.26
#